data_AF-A0A2H3GCU1-F1
#
_entry.id   AF-A0A2H3GCU1-F1
#
_cell.length_a   1.000
_cell.length_b   1.000
_cell.length_c   1.000
_cell.angle_alpha   90.00
_cell.angle_beta   90.00
_cell.angle_gamma   90.00
#
_symmetry.space_group_name_H-M   'P 1'
#
loop_
_entity.id
_entity.type
_entity.pdbx_description
1 polymer ?
#
loop_
_entity_poly.entity_id
_entity_poly.type
_entity_poly.pdbx_seq_one_letter_code
_entity_poly.pdbx_strand_id
1 'polypeptide(L)'
;MQRHVTGAIRSFRLLKKRASSSAVAAVVTSRPVLPWEPSRGLDSFSALINRTSTSRTATSNTMARTTLTHIPLAYRILFLWFEPFAAFAGSFIIWFSPEMFLNTMTPTAKFAPDNRVIYNQVAATYTLFAYNEAILLRATSDLRVWRTVLIGILICDALHLYASWLAIPDVFWNPAAWRWEDWANLGSLWGQGAVRIAFLMGVGLQGNTRVKSD
;
A
#
# COMPACT_ATOMS: atom_id res chain seq x y z
N MET A 1 -15.43 -6.96 -61.88
CA MET A 1 -15.56 -5.97 -60.79
C MET A 1 -14.62 -6.34 -59.63
N GLN A 2 -13.29 -6.25 -59.83
CA GLN A 2 -12.32 -6.57 -58.75
C GLN A 2 -10.89 -6.00 -58.99
N ARG A 3 -10.73 -4.94 -59.80
CA ARG A 3 -9.41 -4.33 -60.08
C ARG A 3 -9.26 -2.87 -59.67
N HIS A 4 -10.30 -2.24 -59.12
CA HIS A 4 -10.27 -0.80 -58.78
C HIS A 4 -9.99 -0.47 -57.31
N VAL A 5 -9.88 -1.45 -56.41
CA VAL A 5 -9.67 -1.19 -54.96
C VAL A 5 -8.20 -1.29 -54.53
N THR A 6 -7.34 -1.94 -55.32
CA THR A 6 -5.92 -2.17 -54.97
C THR A 6 -5.04 -0.92 -55.17
N GLY A 7 -5.45 0.03 -56.02
CA GLY A 7 -4.69 1.25 -56.30
C GLY A 7 -4.70 2.27 -55.15
N ALA A 8 -5.86 2.44 -54.49
CA ALA A 8 -6.03 3.44 -53.43
C ALA A 8 -5.23 3.12 -52.15
N ILE A 9 -5.08 1.82 -51.84
CA ILE A 9 -4.36 1.35 -50.64
C ILE A 9 -2.84 1.55 -50.78
N ARG A 10 -2.29 1.49 -52.01
CA ARG A 10 -0.86 1.71 -52.26
C ARG A 10 -0.46 3.19 -52.15
N SER A 11 -1.34 4.09 -52.58
CA SER A 11 -1.11 5.55 -52.51
C SER A 11 -1.13 6.09 -51.08
N PHE A 12 -2.00 5.54 -50.21
CA PHE A 12 -2.05 5.93 -48.80
C PHE A 12 -0.81 5.47 -48.01
N ARG A 13 -0.23 4.32 -48.37
CA ARG A 13 0.99 3.78 -47.75
C ARG A 13 2.24 4.60 -48.11
N LEU A 14 2.27 5.18 -49.33
CA LEU A 14 3.38 6.03 -49.78
C LEU A 14 3.32 7.44 -49.19
N LEU A 15 2.12 8.01 -49.00
CA LEU A 15 1.94 9.30 -48.32
C LEU A 15 2.35 9.23 -46.83
N LYS A 16 2.05 8.12 -46.15
CA LYS A 16 2.49 7.92 -44.75
C LYS A 16 4.01 7.71 -44.64
N LYS A 17 4.65 7.09 -45.65
CA LYS A 17 6.11 6.92 -45.68
C LYS A 17 6.86 8.21 -46.03
N ARG A 18 6.25 9.12 -46.80
CA ARG A 18 6.85 10.41 -47.17
C ARG A 18 6.66 11.49 -46.11
N ALA A 19 5.59 11.43 -45.31
CA ALA A 19 5.41 12.30 -44.14
C ALA A 19 6.37 11.98 -42.98
N SER A 20 7.03 10.82 -43.00
CA SER A 20 8.00 10.41 -41.98
C SER A 20 9.45 10.81 -42.27
N SER A 21 9.74 11.40 -43.44
CA SER A 21 11.14 11.55 -43.90
C SER A 21 11.61 12.99 -44.13
N SER A 22 10.85 14.01 -43.75
CA SER A 22 11.24 15.41 -43.99
C SER A 22 10.70 16.37 -42.93
N ALA A 23 11.04 16.16 -41.66
CA ALA A 23 10.81 17.17 -40.62
C ALA A 23 11.61 16.95 -39.33
N VAL A 24 12.83 16.41 -39.36
CA VAL A 24 13.74 16.49 -38.20
C VAL A 24 15.19 16.61 -38.68
N ALA A 25 15.48 17.67 -39.44
CA ALA A 25 16.84 18.18 -39.54
C ALA A 25 17.00 19.26 -38.46
N ALA A 26 16.98 18.82 -37.20
CA ALA A 26 17.26 19.69 -36.05
C ALA A 26 18.68 19.36 -35.56
N VAL A 27 19.62 20.17 -36.02
CA VAL A 27 20.91 20.51 -35.39
C VAL A 27 21.26 19.66 -34.15
N VAL A 28 21.94 18.54 -34.38
CA VAL A 28 22.73 17.87 -33.35
C VAL A 28 24.07 18.61 -33.31
N THR A 29 24.13 19.68 -32.51
CA THR A 29 25.43 20.13 -32.00
C THR A 29 25.85 19.15 -30.94
N SER A 30 26.95 18.45 -31.20
CA SER A 30 27.67 17.62 -30.24
C SER A 30 28.11 18.48 -29.06
N ARG A 31 27.28 18.55 -28.02
CA ARG A 31 27.75 19.01 -26.71
C ARG A 31 28.71 17.95 -26.17
N PRO A 32 29.93 18.31 -25.75
CA PRO A 32 30.81 17.36 -25.09
C PRO A 32 30.10 16.84 -23.83
N VAL A 33 30.05 15.52 -23.69
CA VAL A 33 29.60 14.87 -22.44
C VAL A 33 30.64 15.22 -21.39
N LEU A 34 30.34 16.21 -20.56
CA LEU A 34 31.15 16.53 -19.40
C LEU A 34 31.10 15.32 -18.45
N PRO A 35 32.22 14.91 -17.83
CA PRO A 35 32.22 13.90 -16.79
C PRO A 35 31.16 14.25 -15.73
N TRP A 36 30.35 13.28 -15.35
CA TRP A 36 29.37 13.46 -14.29
C TRP A 36 30.14 13.83 -13.01
N GLU A 37 29.80 14.97 -12.43
CA GLU A 37 30.49 15.52 -11.25
C GLU A 37 29.47 15.55 -10.09
N PRO A 38 29.60 14.67 -9.09
CA PRO A 38 28.55 14.47 -8.08
C PRO A 38 28.28 15.68 -7.17
N SER A 39 29.16 16.70 -7.17
CA SER A 39 29.10 17.86 -6.27
C SER A 39 28.13 18.96 -6.70
N ARG A 40 27.90 19.19 -8.00
CA ARG A 40 27.15 20.39 -8.47
C ARG A 40 25.68 20.44 -8.04
N GLY A 41 25.07 19.31 -7.72
CA GLY A 41 23.70 19.25 -7.21
C GLY A 41 23.59 19.50 -5.71
N LEU A 42 24.58 19.05 -4.94
CA LEU A 42 24.49 19.01 -3.47
C LEU A 42 24.67 20.40 -2.82
N ASP A 43 25.48 21.27 -3.44
CA ASP A 43 25.77 22.60 -2.89
C ASP A 43 24.54 23.52 -2.96
N SER A 44 23.79 23.44 -4.07
CA SER A 44 22.54 24.20 -4.28
C SER A 44 21.41 23.71 -3.39
N PHE A 45 21.32 22.39 -3.18
CA PHE A 45 20.35 21.80 -2.24
C PHE A 45 20.67 22.17 -0.79
N SER A 46 21.93 22.14 -0.40
CA SER A 46 22.37 22.52 0.95
C SER A 46 22.11 24.00 1.23
N ALA A 47 22.36 24.87 0.25
CA ALA A 47 22.03 26.30 0.34
C ALA A 47 20.51 26.54 0.42
N LEU A 48 19.70 25.77 -0.32
CA LEU A 48 18.24 25.85 -0.27
C LEU A 48 17.68 25.41 1.09
N ILE A 49 18.19 24.32 1.66
CA ILE A 49 17.83 23.83 3.00
C ILE A 49 18.18 24.87 4.07
N ASN A 50 19.37 25.46 4.00
CA ASN A 50 19.81 26.47 4.98
C ASN A 50 19.02 27.78 4.86
N ARG A 51 18.60 28.19 3.67
CA ARG A 51 17.88 29.46 3.45
C ARG A 51 16.42 29.42 3.94
N THR A 52 15.80 28.24 3.99
CA THR A 52 14.47 28.06 4.61
C THR A 52 14.49 28.01 6.14
N SER A 53 15.67 27.98 6.78
CA SER A 53 15.78 27.77 8.22
C SER A 53 15.81 29.06 9.06
N THR A 54 15.89 30.25 8.44
CA THR A 54 16.17 31.51 9.17
C THR A 54 14.99 32.46 9.36
N SER A 55 13.73 32.00 9.27
CA SER A 55 12.59 32.82 9.74
C SER A 55 11.39 32.00 10.24
N ARG A 56 11.61 31.12 11.22
CA ARG A 56 10.53 30.72 12.13
C ARG A 56 10.87 31.20 13.53
N THR A 57 10.29 32.34 13.88
CA THR A 57 10.03 32.72 15.26
C THR A 57 9.44 31.51 15.97
N ALA A 58 10.20 30.93 16.90
CA ALA A 58 9.83 29.73 17.64
C ALA A 58 8.67 30.04 18.59
N THR A 59 7.45 30.08 18.06
CA THR A 59 6.29 29.69 18.85
C THR A 59 6.42 28.19 19.05
N SER A 60 6.97 27.80 20.20
CA SER A 60 6.90 26.42 20.68
C SER A 60 5.44 26.10 20.98
N ASN A 61 4.65 25.88 19.93
CA ASN A 61 3.39 25.18 20.04
C ASN A 61 3.73 23.71 20.28
N THR A 62 4.16 23.43 21.51
CA THR A 62 4.32 22.07 22.02
C THR A 62 2.96 21.41 21.93
N MET A 63 2.74 20.63 20.86
CA MET A 63 1.49 19.91 20.69
C MET A 63 1.38 18.88 21.80
N ALA A 64 0.48 19.13 22.75
CA ALA A 64 0.24 18.25 23.88
C ALA A 64 0.09 16.79 23.40
N ARG A 65 0.95 15.92 23.90
CA ARG A 65 1.02 14.52 23.46
C ARG A 65 -0.01 13.73 24.25
N THR A 66 -0.98 13.14 23.55
CA THR A 66 -1.92 12.23 24.19
C THR A 66 -1.32 10.85 24.25
N THR A 67 -1.07 10.35 25.47
CA THR A 67 -0.58 9.00 25.69
C THR A 67 -1.71 8.09 26.10
N LEU A 68 -1.71 6.86 25.60
CA LEU A 68 -2.54 5.77 26.09
C LEU A 68 -2.04 5.34 27.47
N THR A 69 -2.85 5.52 28.50
CA THR A 69 -2.52 5.05 29.86
C THR A 69 -2.92 3.59 30.06
N HIS A 70 -4.04 3.18 29.47
CA HIS A 70 -4.51 1.80 29.52
C HIS A 70 -5.28 1.46 28.24
N ILE A 71 -4.86 0.44 27.51
CA ILE A 71 -5.56 0.01 26.29
C ILE A 71 -6.65 -0.99 26.71
N PRO A 72 -7.93 -0.77 26.33
CA PRO A 72 -9.00 -1.72 26.63
C PRO A 72 -8.62 -3.14 26.19
N LEU A 73 -8.97 -4.12 27.03
CA LEU A 73 -8.53 -5.51 26.89
C LEU A 73 -8.85 -6.08 25.49
N ALA A 74 -10.04 -5.78 24.94
CA ALA A 74 -10.46 -6.24 23.63
C ALA A 74 -9.51 -5.77 22.52
N TYR A 75 -9.18 -4.46 22.48
CA TYR A 75 -8.22 -3.91 21.51
C TYR A 75 -6.81 -4.46 21.71
N ARG A 76 -6.41 -4.69 22.97
CA ARG A 76 -5.10 -5.26 23.29
C ARG A 76 -4.98 -6.70 22.78
N ILE A 77 -6.00 -7.53 23.00
CA ILE A 77 -6.01 -8.92 22.53
C ILE A 77 -6.02 -8.95 21.01
N LEU A 78 -6.87 -8.15 20.37
CA LEU A 78 -6.96 -8.14 18.93
C LEU A 78 -5.65 -7.61 18.30
N PHE A 79 -5.36 -6.32 18.46
CA PHE A 79 -4.29 -5.63 17.74
C PHE A 79 -2.88 -6.08 18.13
N LEU A 80 -2.67 -6.52 19.37
CA LEU A 80 -1.32 -6.90 19.82
C LEU A 80 -1.07 -8.40 19.80
N TRP A 81 -2.10 -9.25 19.77
CA TRP A 81 -1.91 -10.70 19.81
C TRP A 81 -2.50 -11.41 18.61
N PHE A 82 -3.80 -11.28 18.40
CA PHE A 82 -4.49 -11.99 17.33
C PHE A 82 -4.00 -11.55 15.95
N GLU A 83 -4.03 -10.24 15.66
CA GLU A 83 -3.65 -9.70 14.35
C GLU A 83 -2.20 -9.99 13.96
N PRO A 84 -1.19 -9.72 14.82
CA PRO A 84 0.19 -10.00 14.45
C PRO A 84 0.45 -11.51 14.28
N PHE A 85 -0.20 -12.35 15.08
CA PHE A 85 -0.09 -13.80 14.92
C PHE A 85 -0.74 -14.27 13.61
N ALA A 86 -1.95 -13.79 13.30
CA ALA A 86 -2.67 -14.12 12.07
C ALA A 86 -1.91 -13.63 10.82
N ALA A 87 -1.39 -12.40 10.84
CA ALA A 87 -0.59 -11.85 9.76
C ALA A 87 0.72 -12.63 9.56
N PHE A 88 1.40 -13.00 10.65
CA PHE A 88 2.62 -13.81 10.56
C PHE A 88 2.34 -15.23 10.06
N ALA A 89 1.28 -15.88 10.55
CA ALA A 89 0.84 -17.18 10.07
C ALA A 89 0.45 -17.14 8.58
N GLY A 90 -0.25 -16.09 8.16
CA GLY A 90 -0.58 -15.84 6.76
C GLY A 90 0.68 -15.68 5.90
N SER A 91 1.66 -14.88 6.36
CA SER A 91 2.97 -14.76 5.70
C SER A 91 3.65 -16.11 5.54
N PHE A 92 3.70 -16.90 6.61
CA PHE A 92 4.28 -18.24 6.61
C PHE A 92 3.60 -19.15 5.58
N ILE A 93 2.26 -19.16 5.55
CA ILE A 93 1.50 -19.90 4.55
C ILE A 93 1.85 -19.46 3.13
N ILE A 94 1.96 -18.16 2.86
CA ILE A 94 2.29 -17.67 1.52
C ILE A 94 3.71 -18.12 1.09
N TRP A 95 4.68 -18.10 2.02
CA TRP A 95 6.06 -18.51 1.73
C TRP A 95 6.19 -19.99 1.35
N PHE A 96 5.48 -20.86 2.07
CA PHE A 96 5.63 -22.31 1.97
C PHE A 96 4.52 -23.00 1.17
N SER A 97 3.36 -22.36 1.02
CA SER A 97 2.17 -22.92 0.39
C SER A 97 1.32 -21.82 -0.27
N PRO A 98 1.85 -21.15 -1.31
CA PRO A 98 1.15 -20.05 -1.99
C PRO A 98 -0.17 -20.51 -2.64
N GLU A 99 -0.31 -21.78 -2.98
CA GLU A 99 -1.57 -22.37 -3.46
C GLU A 99 -2.66 -22.34 -2.38
N MET A 100 -2.30 -22.68 -1.13
CA MET A 100 -3.24 -22.63 -0.02
C MET A 100 -3.71 -21.21 0.26
N PHE A 101 -2.80 -20.23 0.19
CA PHE A 101 -3.16 -18.81 0.27
C PHE A 101 -4.05 -18.37 -0.90
N LEU A 102 -3.73 -18.75 -2.14
CA LEU A 102 -4.53 -18.34 -3.30
C LEU A 102 -5.97 -18.85 -3.21
N ASN A 103 -6.18 -20.05 -2.66
CA ASN A 103 -7.50 -20.63 -2.43
C ASN A 103 -8.36 -19.81 -1.44
N THR A 104 -7.74 -19.00 -0.55
CA THR A 104 -8.47 -18.06 0.31
C THR A 104 -8.79 -16.74 -0.38
N MET A 105 -8.22 -16.48 -1.55
CA MET A 105 -8.49 -15.29 -2.36
C MET A 105 -9.58 -15.54 -3.40
N THR A 106 -9.60 -16.73 -3.99
CA THR A 106 -10.63 -17.14 -4.95
C THR A 106 -10.62 -18.67 -5.16
N PRO A 107 -11.79 -19.31 -5.37
CA PRO A 107 -11.88 -20.75 -5.67
C PRO A 107 -11.30 -21.15 -7.03
N THR A 108 -11.16 -20.21 -7.98
CA THR A 108 -10.92 -20.55 -9.39
C THR A 108 -9.47 -20.35 -9.82
N ALA A 109 -8.72 -19.47 -9.15
CA ALA A 109 -7.34 -19.22 -9.52
C ALA A 109 -6.43 -20.39 -9.15
N LYS A 110 -5.46 -20.66 -10.02
CA LYS A 110 -4.45 -21.70 -9.81
C LYS A 110 -3.08 -21.05 -9.66
N PHE A 111 -2.29 -21.59 -8.73
CA PHE A 111 -0.93 -21.13 -8.54
C PHE A 111 -0.09 -21.40 -9.81
N ALA A 112 0.65 -20.39 -10.23
CA ALA A 112 1.62 -20.48 -11.32
C ALA A 112 3.02 -20.16 -10.75
N PRO A 113 4.00 -21.08 -10.87
CA PRO A 113 5.36 -20.85 -10.35
C PRO A 113 6.02 -19.57 -10.86
N ASP A 114 5.74 -19.17 -12.09
CA ASP A 114 6.27 -17.94 -12.70
C ASP A 114 5.83 -16.68 -11.95
N ASN A 115 4.68 -16.73 -11.27
CA ASN A 115 4.14 -15.62 -10.50
C ASN A 115 4.58 -15.63 -9.03
N ARG A 116 5.46 -16.56 -8.61
CA ARG A 116 5.91 -16.71 -7.21
C ARG A 116 6.41 -15.41 -6.60
N VAL A 117 7.04 -14.54 -7.41
CA VAL A 117 7.51 -13.22 -6.95
C VAL A 117 6.38 -12.39 -6.35
N ILE A 118 5.17 -12.43 -6.91
CA ILE A 118 4.02 -11.66 -6.41
C ILE A 118 3.63 -12.16 -5.01
N TYR A 119 3.54 -13.47 -4.82
CA TYR A 119 3.25 -14.09 -3.52
C TYR A 119 4.33 -13.73 -2.49
N ASN A 120 5.61 -13.77 -2.87
CA ASN A 120 6.70 -13.37 -1.97
C ASN A 120 6.55 -11.91 -1.51
N GLN A 121 6.12 -11.00 -2.40
CA GLN A 121 5.86 -9.61 -2.03
C GLN A 121 4.68 -9.49 -1.05
N VAL A 122 3.60 -10.24 -1.26
CA VAL A 122 2.46 -10.27 -0.31
C VAL A 122 2.88 -10.83 1.05
N ALA A 123 3.69 -11.90 1.07
CA ALA A 123 4.24 -12.46 2.30
C ALA A 123 5.12 -11.44 3.05
N ALA A 124 5.97 -10.71 2.33
CA ALA A 124 6.77 -9.63 2.91
C ALA A 124 5.90 -8.52 3.53
N THR A 125 4.80 -8.13 2.87
CA THR A 125 3.83 -7.17 3.40
C THR A 125 3.15 -7.69 4.67
N TYR A 126 2.75 -8.96 4.70
CA TYR A 126 2.12 -9.56 5.88
C TYR A 126 3.08 -9.63 7.08
N THR A 127 4.36 -9.95 6.83
CA THR A 127 5.40 -9.88 7.85
C THR A 127 5.57 -8.44 8.37
N LEU A 128 5.47 -7.43 7.51
CA LEU A 128 5.54 -6.03 7.92
C LEU A 128 4.35 -5.64 8.82
N PHE A 129 3.13 -6.10 8.51
CA PHE A 129 1.99 -5.90 9.41
C PHE A 129 2.21 -6.56 10.77
N ALA A 130 2.62 -7.83 10.76
CA ALA A 130 2.96 -8.54 12.00
C ALA A 130 4.01 -7.79 12.81
N TYR A 131 5.06 -7.24 12.18
CA TYR A 131 6.08 -6.44 12.86
C TYR A 131 5.50 -5.15 13.45
N ASN A 132 4.71 -4.41 12.68
CA ASN A 132 4.14 -3.14 13.15
C ASN A 132 3.23 -3.36 14.37
N GLU A 133 2.42 -4.40 14.33
CA GLU A 133 1.49 -4.72 15.42
C GLU A 133 2.18 -5.40 16.61
N ALA A 134 3.09 -6.33 16.35
CA ALA A 134 3.80 -7.05 17.40
C ALA A 134 4.82 -6.15 18.12
N ILE A 135 5.60 -5.36 17.37
CA ILE A 135 6.77 -4.66 17.89
C ILE A 135 6.52 -3.15 17.97
N LEU A 136 6.18 -2.50 16.86
CA LEU A 136 6.07 -1.04 16.81
C LEU A 136 4.99 -0.50 17.77
N LEU A 137 3.79 -1.11 17.78
CA LEU A 137 2.72 -0.70 18.69
C LEU A 137 3.03 -0.97 20.16
N ARG A 138 3.89 -1.95 20.47
CA ARG A 138 4.37 -2.20 21.85
C ARG A 138 5.48 -1.23 22.26
N ALA A 139 6.25 -0.72 21.31
CA ALA A 139 7.33 0.21 21.56
C ALA A 139 6.87 1.64 21.86
N THR A 140 5.56 1.94 21.73
CA THR A 140 5.02 3.28 21.93
C THR A 140 3.66 3.28 22.64
N SER A 141 3.47 4.27 23.51
CA SER A 141 2.17 4.60 24.11
C SER A 141 1.54 5.85 23.50
N ASP A 142 2.10 6.40 22.42
CA ASP A 142 1.57 7.59 21.75
C ASP A 142 0.34 7.24 20.90
N LEU A 143 -0.81 7.82 21.26
CA LEU A 143 -2.07 7.57 20.57
C LEU A 143 -2.03 8.02 19.10
N ARG A 144 -1.23 9.04 18.76
CA ARG A 144 -1.08 9.48 17.37
C ARG A 144 -0.39 8.41 16.55
N VAL A 145 0.66 7.78 17.07
CA VAL A 145 1.36 6.69 16.37
C VAL A 145 0.43 5.49 16.17
N TRP A 146 -0.31 5.12 17.22
CA TRP A 146 -1.33 4.07 17.15
C TRP A 146 -2.36 4.34 16.06
N ARG A 147 -2.95 5.54 16.03
CA ARG A 147 -3.93 5.92 15.00
C ARG A 147 -3.33 5.90 13.60
N THR A 148 -2.12 6.44 13.42
CA THR A 148 -1.47 6.47 12.09
C THR A 148 -1.20 5.06 11.57
N VAL A 149 -0.70 4.15 12.41
CA VAL A 149 -0.46 2.75 12.01
C VAL A 149 -1.78 2.07 11.64
N LEU A 150 -2.80 2.19 12.49
CA LEU A 150 -4.10 1.54 12.25
C LEU A 150 -4.83 2.11 11.02
N ILE A 151 -4.68 3.41 10.73
CA ILE A 151 -5.19 4.00 9.48
C ILE A 151 -4.48 3.40 8.26
N GLY A 152 -3.15 3.25 8.31
CA GLY A 152 -2.40 2.62 7.24
C GLY A 152 -2.84 1.18 6.97
N ILE A 153 -3.07 0.41 8.04
CA ILE A 153 -3.59 -0.96 7.94
C ILE A 153 -5.02 -0.95 7.37
N LEU A 154 -5.89 -0.06 7.87
CA LEU A 154 -7.27 0.04 7.40
C LEU A 154 -7.37 0.38 5.90
N ILE A 155 -6.47 1.23 5.38
CA ILE A 155 -6.36 1.50 3.95
C ILE A 155 -5.98 0.22 3.20
N CYS A 156 -5.03 -0.55 3.73
CA CYS A 156 -4.67 -1.83 3.12
C CYS A 156 -5.84 -2.82 3.13
N ASP A 157 -6.60 -2.91 4.23
CA ASP A 157 -7.77 -3.78 4.32
C ASP A 157 -8.82 -3.40 3.27
N ALA A 158 -9.08 -2.09 3.09
CA ALA A 158 -10.03 -1.61 2.10
C ALA A 158 -9.60 -1.96 0.67
N LEU A 159 -8.31 -1.82 0.36
CA LEU A 159 -7.75 -2.24 -0.93
C LEU A 159 -7.82 -3.77 -1.11
N HIS A 160 -7.64 -4.52 -0.03
CA HIS A 160 -7.75 -5.97 -0.04
C HIS A 160 -9.20 -6.40 -0.32
N LEU A 161 -10.17 -5.83 0.40
CA LEU A 161 -11.60 -6.07 0.18
C LEU A 161 -12.02 -5.69 -1.24
N TYR A 162 -11.53 -4.58 -1.77
CA TYR A 162 -11.79 -4.19 -3.17
C TYR A 162 -11.22 -5.23 -4.16
N ALA A 163 -9.99 -5.70 -3.95
CA ALA A 163 -9.41 -6.75 -4.78
C ALA A 163 -10.20 -8.07 -4.69
N SER A 164 -10.66 -8.45 -3.50
CA SER A 164 -11.51 -9.63 -3.32
C SER A 164 -12.87 -9.47 -3.99
N TRP A 165 -13.47 -8.28 -3.98
CA TRP A 165 -14.72 -8.02 -4.69
C TRP A 165 -14.54 -8.22 -6.21
N LEU A 166 -13.41 -7.80 -6.78
CA LEU A 166 -13.11 -8.06 -8.19
C LEU A 166 -12.88 -9.55 -8.48
N ALA A 167 -12.37 -10.32 -7.52
CA ALA A 167 -12.03 -11.73 -7.69
C ALA A 167 -13.25 -12.67 -7.54
N ILE A 168 -14.19 -12.35 -6.65
CA ILE A 168 -15.35 -13.18 -6.31
C ILE A 168 -16.65 -12.35 -6.18
N PRO A 169 -17.05 -11.58 -7.22
CA PRO A 169 -18.13 -10.60 -7.12
C PRO A 169 -19.48 -11.20 -6.73
N ASP A 170 -19.76 -12.44 -7.15
CA ASP A 170 -21.06 -13.10 -6.97
C ASP A 170 -21.35 -13.46 -5.50
N VAL A 171 -20.30 -13.75 -4.72
CA VAL A 171 -20.42 -14.16 -3.31
C VAL A 171 -19.96 -13.08 -2.33
N PHE A 172 -19.23 -12.07 -2.79
CA PHE A 172 -18.60 -11.06 -1.94
C PHE A 172 -19.56 -10.41 -0.94
N TRP A 173 -20.80 -10.11 -1.34
CA TRP A 173 -21.81 -9.48 -0.49
C TRP A 173 -22.77 -10.46 0.20
N ASN A 174 -22.54 -11.78 0.09
CA ASN A 174 -23.42 -12.81 0.64
C ASN A 174 -22.66 -13.72 1.63
N PRO A 175 -22.58 -13.34 2.93
CA PRO A 175 -21.87 -14.12 3.94
C PRO A 175 -22.39 -15.56 4.12
N ALA A 176 -23.65 -15.83 3.79
CA ALA A 176 -24.22 -17.17 3.86
C ALA A 176 -23.67 -18.11 2.76
N ALA A 177 -23.13 -17.55 1.67
CA ALA A 177 -22.51 -18.30 0.58
C ALA A 177 -20.98 -18.40 0.72
N TRP A 178 -20.39 -17.77 1.75
CA TRP A 178 -18.95 -17.80 1.97
C TRP A 178 -18.49 -19.20 2.38
N ARG A 179 -17.46 -19.68 1.70
CA ARG A 179 -16.71 -20.86 2.09
C ARG A 179 -15.94 -20.59 3.38
N TRP A 180 -15.41 -21.64 3.99
CA TRP A 180 -14.52 -21.49 5.14
C TRP A 180 -13.32 -20.58 4.82
N GLU A 181 -12.76 -20.72 3.62
CA GLU A 181 -11.64 -19.90 3.16
C GLU A 181 -12.04 -18.44 2.92
N ASP A 182 -13.27 -18.19 2.47
CA ASP A 182 -13.81 -16.83 2.32
C ASP A 182 -14.07 -16.19 3.70
N TRP A 183 -14.52 -16.96 4.70
CA TRP A 183 -14.62 -16.50 6.09
C TRP A 183 -13.26 -16.15 6.67
N ALA A 184 -12.24 -16.96 6.41
CA ALA A 184 -10.86 -16.69 6.84
C ALA A 184 -10.30 -15.40 6.21
N ASN A 185 -10.70 -15.07 4.98
CA ASN A 185 -10.28 -13.86 4.28
C ASN A 185 -11.25 -12.68 4.54
N LEU A 186 -12.42 -12.68 3.91
CA LEU A 186 -13.42 -11.61 3.98
C LEU A 186 -13.96 -11.41 5.39
N GLY A 187 -14.31 -12.49 6.08
CA GLY A 187 -14.85 -12.40 7.44
C GLY A 187 -13.85 -11.76 8.41
N SER A 188 -12.58 -12.18 8.32
CA SER A 188 -11.50 -11.60 9.10
C SER A 188 -11.29 -10.13 8.75
N LEU A 189 -11.19 -9.77 7.46
CA LEU A 189 -11.00 -8.39 7.02
C LEU A 189 -12.13 -7.45 7.46
N TRP A 190 -13.39 -7.86 7.29
CA TRP A 190 -14.54 -7.09 7.74
C TRP A 190 -14.57 -6.93 9.26
N GLY A 191 -14.37 -8.02 10.00
CA GLY A 191 -14.41 -8.01 11.45
C GLY A 191 -13.29 -7.15 12.06
N GLN A 192 -12.06 -7.36 11.61
CA GLN A 192 -10.90 -6.60 12.06
C GLN A 192 -11.00 -5.13 11.67
N GLY A 193 -11.39 -4.85 10.43
CA GLY A 193 -11.64 -3.49 9.93
C GLY A 193 -12.66 -2.74 10.79
N ALA A 194 -13.77 -3.39 11.18
CA ALA A 194 -14.78 -2.80 12.06
C ALA A 194 -14.21 -2.43 13.44
N VAL A 195 -13.38 -3.29 14.03
CA VAL A 195 -12.75 -3.00 15.34
C VAL A 195 -11.73 -1.87 15.22
N ARG A 196 -10.94 -1.82 14.13
CA ARG A 196 -10.03 -0.69 13.84
C ARG A 196 -10.79 0.61 13.71
N ILE A 197 -11.89 0.62 12.97
CA ILE A 197 -12.77 1.78 12.82
C ILE A 197 -13.29 2.24 14.19
N ALA A 198 -13.80 1.31 15.02
CA ALA A 198 -14.27 1.63 16.37
C ALA A 198 -13.17 2.26 17.25
N PHE A 199 -11.95 1.72 17.20
CA PHE A 199 -10.80 2.29 17.91
C PHE A 199 -10.45 3.70 17.41
N LEU A 200 -10.43 3.92 16.09
CA LEU A 200 -10.13 5.22 15.49
C LEU A 200 -11.17 6.28 15.85
N MET A 201 -12.45 5.90 15.95
CA MET A 201 -13.54 6.75 16.46
C MET A 201 -13.46 7.00 17.97
N GLY A 202 -12.56 6.33 18.69
CA GLY A 202 -12.37 6.50 20.13
C GLY A 202 -13.38 5.73 21.00
N VAL A 203 -14.07 4.74 20.43
CA VAL A 203 -15.02 3.89 21.17
C VAL A 203 -14.28 3.14 22.27
N GLY A 204 -14.68 3.32 23.54
CA GLY A 204 -14.05 2.66 24.69
C GLY A 204 -12.69 3.23 25.12
N LEU A 205 -12.26 4.37 24.56
CA LEU A 205 -11.02 5.06 24.95
C LEU A 205 -11.24 6.18 25.99
N GLN A 206 -12.49 6.47 26.38
CA GLN A 206 -12.79 7.48 27.40
C GLN A 206 -12.14 7.09 28.73
N GLY A 207 -11.40 8.02 29.37
CA GLY A 207 -10.70 7.79 30.64
C GLY A 207 -9.36 7.03 30.53
N ASN A 208 -9.03 6.51 29.35
CA ASN A 208 -7.84 5.69 29.09
C ASN A 208 -6.72 6.44 28.35
N THR A 209 -6.87 7.76 28.20
CA THR A 209 -5.93 8.65 27.53
C THR A 209 -5.58 9.80 28.46
N ARG A 210 -4.28 10.11 28.57
CA ARG A 210 -3.78 11.26 29.34
C ARG A 210 -3.10 12.24 28.39
N VAL A 211 -3.43 13.52 28.53
CA VAL A 211 -2.68 14.59 27.88
C VAL A 211 -1.42 14.83 28.71
N LYS A 212 -0.24 14.54 28.15
CA LYS A 212 1.03 14.91 28.74
C LYS A 212 1.33 16.36 28.35
N SER A 213 1.32 17.24 29.34
CA SER A 213 1.98 18.55 29.26
C SER A 213 3.46 18.32 29.50
N ASP A 214 4.31 18.80 28.58
CA ASP A 214 5.77 18.75 28.72
C ASP A 214 6.26 19.74 29.78
#